data_AF-A0A962US43-F1
#
_entry.id   AF-A0A962US43-F1
#
_cell.length_a   1.000
_cell.length_b   1.000
_cell.length_c   1.000
_cell.angle_alpha   90.00
_cell.angle_beta   90.00
_cell.angle_gamma   90.00
#
_symmetry.space_group_name_H-M   'P 1'
#
loop_
_entity.id
_entity.type
_entity.pdbx_description
1 polymer ?
#
loop_
_entity_poly.entity_id
_entity_poly.type
_entity_poly.pdbx_seq_one_letter_code
_entity_poly.pdbx_strand_id
1 'polypeptide(L)'
;VLVPIFFVLIGLQVKLEAFFSAEVWLLASGLIVAAVLGKLVSGLVAGRELNRLAIGIGMLPRGEVGLIFASIGKGLGVIDSRLFSSIVLMVLVTTVIAPSLLKWALRRRVSDNASCRMDD
;
A
#
# COMPACT_ATOMS: atom_id res chain seq x y z
N VAL A 1 6.80 21.75 2.91
CA VAL A 1 8.19 21.82 2.38
C VAL A 1 9.10 20.70 2.91
N LEU A 2 8.84 20.12 4.10
CA LEU A 2 9.68 19.06 4.68
C LEU A 2 9.45 17.65 4.10
N VAL A 3 8.27 17.39 3.52
CA VAL A 3 7.89 16.08 2.99
C VAL A 3 8.89 15.54 1.94
N PRO A 4 9.33 16.32 0.92
CA PRO A 4 10.33 15.85 -0.03
C PRO A 4 11.67 15.47 0.63
N ILE A 5 12.10 16.24 1.64
CA ILE A 5 13.35 15.98 2.37
C ILE A 5 13.25 14.65 3.12
N PHE A 6 12.11 14.38 3.77
CA PHE A 6 11.85 13.10 4.42
C PHE A 6 11.97 11.92 3.44
N PHE A 7 11.32 12.01 2.29
CA PHE A 7 11.38 10.94 1.28
C PHE A 7 12.79 10.72 0.72
N VAL A 8 13.57 11.79 0.52
CA VAL A 8 14.97 11.68 0.08
C VAL A 8 15.83 11.00 1.16
N LEU A 9 15.68 11.38 2.43
CA LEU A 9 16.44 10.79 3.54
C LEU A 9 16.12 9.30 3.74
N ILE A 10 14.83 8.94 3.67
CA ILE A 10 14.39 7.55 3.76
C ILE A 10 14.89 6.74 2.56
N GLY A 11 14.83 7.31 1.36
CA GLY A 11 15.32 6.67 0.13
C GLY A 11 16.83 6.40 0.18
N LEU A 12 17.62 7.33 0.70
CA LEU A 12 19.07 7.18 0.84
C LEU A 12 19.46 6.04 1.80
N GLN A 13 18.60 5.74 2.77
CA GLN A 13 18.82 4.68 3.74
C GLN A 13 18.47 3.26 3.23
N VAL A 14 17.87 3.17 2.04
CA VAL A 14 17.51 1.89 1.42
C VAL A 14 18.77 1.26 0.81
N LYS A 15 19.03 -0.01 1.14
CA LYS A 15 20.15 -0.74 0.54
C LYS A 15 19.70 -1.38 -0.76
N LEU A 16 20.27 -0.94 -1.89
CA LEU A 16 19.95 -1.50 -3.22
C LEU A 16 20.32 -2.98 -3.35
N GLU A 17 21.33 -3.43 -2.58
CA GLU A 17 21.74 -4.83 -2.47
C GLU A 17 20.60 -5.73 -1.94
N ALA A 18 19.71 -5.17 -1.10
CA ALA A 18 18.59 -5.92 -0.54
C ALA A 18 17.58 -6.35 -1.62
N PHE A 19 17.47 -5.62 -2.74
CA PHE A 19 16.53 -5.98 -3.82
C PHE A 19 16.95 -7.22 -4.60
N PHE A 20 18.23 -7.60 -4.55
CA PHE A 20 18.74 -8.83 -5.17
C PHE A 20 18.53 -10.07 -4.30
N SER A 21 18.14 -9.89 -3.03
CA SER A 21 17.84 -11.03 -2.16
C SER A 21 16.40 -11.50 -2.36
N ALA A 22 16.25 -12.78 -2.71
CA ALA A 22 14.93 -13.43 -2.82
C ALA A 22 14.14 -13.38 -1.50
N GLU A 23 14.84 -13.35 -0.36
CA GLU A 23 14.24 -13.30 0.98
C GLU A 23 13.51 -11.96 1.24
N VAL A 24 14.07 -10.86 0.73
CA VAL A 24 13.48 -9.50 0.84
C VAL A 24 12.19 -9.42 0.02
N TRP A 25 12.17 -10.05 -1.15
CA TRP A 25 10.98 -10.18 -1.99
C TRP A 25 9.90 -11.05 -1.35
N LEU A 26 10.30 -12.15 -0.71
CA LEU A 26 9.38 -13.05 -0.02
C LEU A 26 8.70 -12.34 1.14
N LEU A 27 9.46 -11.61 1.97
CA LEU A 27 8.93 -10.78 3.05
C LEU A 27 8.06 -9.63 2.53
N ALA A 28 8.50 -8.93 1.48
CA ALA A 28 7.71 -7.86 0.86
C ALA A 28 6.37 -8.38 0.32
N SER A 29 6.37 -9.52 -0.35
CA SER A 29 5.15 -10.14 -0.88
C SER A 29 4.19 -10.56 0.24
N GLY A 30 4.70 -11.13 1.33
CA GLY A 30 3.91 -11.46 2.52
C GLY A 30 3.28 -10.23 3.16
N LEU A 31 4.04 -9.13 3.29
CA LEU A 31 3.55 -7.85 3.80
C LEU A 31 2.48 -7.23 2.88
N ILE A 32 2.65 -7.34 1.56
CA ILE A 32 1.66 -6.88 0.58
C ILE A 32 0.36 -7.67 0.73
N VAL A 33 0.43 -9.01 0.79
CA VAL A 33 -0.75 -9.87 0.95
C VAL A 33 -1.46 -9.55 2.26
N ALA A 34 -0.73 -9.47 3.37
CA ALA A 34 -1.31 -9.10 4.67
C ALA A 34 -1.97 -7.72 4.65
N ALA A 35 -1.34 -6.74 4.01
CA ALA A 35 -1.88 -5.38 3.88
C ALA A 35 -3.15 -5.33 3.01
N VAL A 36 -3.19 -6.11 1.92
CA VAL A 36 -4.37 -6.21 1.04
C VAL A 36 -5.51 -6.91 1.79
N LEU A 37 -5.26 -8.04 2.43
CA LEU A 37 -6.27 -8.78 3.19
C LEU A 37 -6.84 -7.95 4.33
N GLY A 38 -5.99 -7.28 5.12
CA GLY A 38 -6.43 -6.42 6.21
C GLY A 38 -7.35 -5.28 5.74
N LYS A 39 -7.10 -4.72 4.55
CA LYS A 39 -7.91 -3.63 3.98
C LYS A 39 -9.18 -4.11 3.31
N LEU A 40 -9.17 -5.32 2.75
CA LEU A 40 -10.39 -5.97 2.27
C LEU A 40 -11.34 -6.26 3.43
N VAL A 41 -10.81 -6.76 4.56
CA VAL A 41 -11.60 -7.01 5.77
C VAL A 41 -12.17 -5.71 6.35
N SER A 42 -11.39 -4.63 6.42
CA SER A 42 -11.91 -3.34 6.90
C SER A 42 -13.02 -2.78 5.99
N GLY A 43 -12.93 -2.99 4.68
CA GLY A 43 -13.98 -2.61 3.72
C GLY A 43 -15.28 -3.42 3.89
N LEU A 44 -15.22 -4.66 4.38
CA LEU A 44 -16.40 -5.48 4.68
C LEU A 44 -17.15 -5.00 5.94
N VAL A 45 -16.41 -4.47 6.92
CA VAL A 45 -16.95 -3.97 8.19
C VAL A 45 -17.53 -2.55 8.06
N ALA A 46 -17.07 -1.75 7.09
CA ALA A 46 -17.45 -0.34 6.90
C ALA A 46 -18.91 -0.07 6.48
N GLY A 47 -19.75 -1.10 6.28
CA GLY A 47 -21.19 -0.97 6.00
C GLY A 47 -21.65 -1.60 4.67
N ARG A 48 -22.95 -1.93 4.57
CA ARG A 48 -23.57 -2.52 3.34
C ARG A 48 -23.90 -1.48 2.27
N GLU A 49 -24.12 -0.24 2.66
CA GLU A 49 -24.61 0.86 1.79
C GLU A 49 -23.51 1.50 0.92
N LEU A 50 -22.23 1.25 1.24
CA LEU A 50 -21.09 1.85 0.54
C LEU A 50 -20.25 0.81 -0.20
N ASN A 51 -19.56 1.27 -1.25
CA ASN A 51 -18.70 0.47 -2.11
C ASN A 51 -17.48 -0.10 -1.37
N ARG A 52 -17.64 -1.28 -0.77
CA ARG A 52 -16.64 -2.02 0.02
C ARG A 52 -15.28 -2.16 -0.67
N LEU A 53 -15.29 -2.45 -1.98
CA LEU A 53 -14.07 -2.55 -2.79
C LEU A 53 -13.39 -1.20 -3.01
N ALA A 54 -14.17 -0.14 -3.25
CA ALA A 54 -13.62 1.21 -3.43
C ALA A 54 -13.08 1.77 -2.11
N ILE A 55 -13.72 1.47 -0.98
CA ILE A 55 -13.23 1.84 0.36
C ILE A 55 -11.93 1.09 0.67
N GLY A 56 -11.91 -0.24 0.49
CA GLY A 56 -10.72 -1.04 0.74
C GLY A 56 -9.51 -0.59 -0.10
N ILE A 57 -9.73 -0.30 -1.39
CA ILE A 57 -8.69 0.19 -2.30
C ILE A 57 -8.35 1.66 -2.05
N GLY A 58 -9.31 2.48 -1.62
CA GLY A 58 -9.04 3.86 -1.19
C GLY A 58 -8.17 3.93 0.05
N MET A 59 -8.22 2.91 0.91
CA MET A 59 -7.35 2.79 2.08
C MET A 59 -5.99 2.19 1.76
N LEU A 60 -5.74 1.69 0.53
CA LEU A 60 -4.47 1.06 0.13
C LEU A 60 -3.23 1.96 0.26
N PRO A 61 -3.28 3.28 -0.04
CA PRO A 61 -2.13 4.15 0.12
C PRO A 61 -1.69 4.20 1.59
N ARG A 62 -0.57 3.55 1.90
CA ARG A 62 0.19 3.75 3.14
C ARG A 62 1.47 4.42 2.73
N GLY A 63 1.49 5.74 2.80
CA GLY A 63 2.66 6.53 2.38
C GLY A 63 3.51 6.89 3.58
N GLU A 64 3.24 8.06 4.15
CA GLU A 64 4.14 8.70 5.11
C GLU A 64 4.24 7.95 6.45
N VAL A 65 3.11 7.58 7.06
CA VAL A 65 3.10 7.09 8.44
C VAL A 65 3.82 5.75 8.56
N GLY A 66 3.67 4.87 7.57
CA GLY A 66 4.36 3.57 7.54
C GLY A 66 5.89 3.71 7.42
N LEU A 67 6.34 4.67 6.61
CA LEU A 67 7.77 4.97 6.45
C LEU A 67 8.37 5.60 7.71
N ILE A 68 7.60 6.44 8.42
CA ILE A 68 8.01 7.03 9.69
C ILE A 68 8.25 5.93 10.73
N PHE A 69 7.30 5.01 10.90
CA PHE A 69 7.46 3.88 11.83
C PHE A 69 8.64 2.98 11.46
N ALA A 70 8.86 2.72 10.17
CA ALA A 70 10.01 1.94 9.71
C ALA A 70 11.34 2.64 10.04
N SER A 71 11.40 3.96 9.84
CA SER A 71 12.59 4.76 10.15
C SER A 71 12.90 4.78 11.65
N ILE A 72 11.88 4.99 12.48
CA ILE A 72 12.02 5.00 13.93
C ILE A 72 12.42 3.60 14.42
N GLY A 73 11.77 2.54 13.91
CA GLY A 73 12.08 1.16 14.28
C GLY A 73 13.50 0.73 13.90
N LYS A 74 14.04 1.23 12.77
CA LYS A 74 15.45 1.05 12.40
C LYS A 74 16.39 1.81 13.35
N GLY A 75 16.03 3.02 13.75
CA GLY A 75 16.78 3.81 14.74
C GLY A 75 16.82 3.17 16.14
N LEU A 76 15.77 2.44 16.52
CA LEU A 76 15.68 1.67 17.75
C LEU A 76 16.35 0.28 17.66
N GLY A 77 16.84 -0.13 16.50
CA GLY A 77 17.43 -1.45 16.27
C GLY A 77 16.43 -2.62 16.19
N VAL A 78 15.12 -2.34 16.22
CA VAL A 78 14.06 -3.34 16.11
C VAL A 78 13.91 -3.84 14.66
N ILE A 79 14.23 -2.99 13.69
CA ILE A 79 14.12 -3.29 12.25
C ILE A 79 15.52 -3.34 11.62
N ASP A 80 15.89 -4.49 11.07
CA ASP A 80 17.14 -4.66 10.33
C ASP A 80 17.11 -3.91 8.98
N SER A 81 18.29 -3.62 8.42
CA SER A 81 18.42 -2.93 7.12
C SER A 81 17.69 -3.66 5.98
N ARG A 82 17.60 -4.99 6.05
CA ARG A 82 16.84 -5.80 5.09
C ARG A 82 15.34 -5.55 5.20
N LEU A 83 14.78 -5.61 6.41
CA LEU A 83 13.35 -5.37 6.66
C LEU A 83 12.94 -3.94 6.30
N PHE A 84 13.79 -2.96 6.63
CA PHE A 84 13.57 -1.58 6.24
C PHE A 84 13.43 -1.45 4.71
N SER A 85 14.35 -2.07 3.97
CA SER A 85 14.32 -2.04 2.50
C SER A 85 13.08 -2.74 1.92
N SER A 86 12.66 -3.88 2.50
CA SER A 86 11.39 -4.56 2.15
C SER A 86 10.17 -3.65 2.37
N ILE A 87 10.08 -2.96 3.50
CA ILE A 87 8.95 -2.07 3.83
C ILE A 87 8.90 -0.89 2.87
N VAL A 88 10.04 -0.27 2.58
CA VAL A 88 10.09 0.86 1.63
C VAL A 88 9.69 0.40 0.23
N LEU A 89 10.17 -0.76 -0.22
CA LEU A 89 9.75 -1.36 -1.50
C LEU A 89 8.25 -1.62 -1.53
N MET A 90 7.69 -2.24 -0.48
CA MET A 90 6.25 -2.49 -0.36
C MET A 90 5.43 -1.20 -0.45
N VAL A 91 5.85 -0.13 0.23
CA VAL A 91 5.19 1.18 0.19
C VAL A 91 5.25 1.79 -1.21
N LEU A 92 6.42 1.77 -1.87
CA LEU A 92 6.58 2.28 -3.23
C LEU A 92 5.70 1.52 -4.22
N VAL A 93 5.77 0.19 -4.21
CA VAL A 93 5.01 -0.67 -5.11
C VAL A 93 3.52 -0.49 -4.90
N THR A 94 3.04 -0.53 -3.65
CA THR A 94 1.61 -0.36 -3.36
C THR A 94 1.11 1.05 -3.69
N THR A 95 1.94 2.08 -3.54
CA THR A 95 1.57 3.47 -3.89
C THR A 95 1.45 3.66 -5.40
N VAL A 96 2.30 3.02 -6.21
CA VAL A 96 2.19 3.04 -7.67
C VAL A 96 1.00 2.20 -8.16
N ILE A 97 0.72 1.06 -7.53
CA ILE A 97 -0.38 0.17 -7.90
C ILE A 97 -1.74 0.74 -7.46
N ALA A 98 -1.82 1.40 -6.30
CA ALA A 98 -3.06 1.92 -5.72
C ALA A 98 -3.90 2.79 -6.68
N PRO A 99 -3.38 3.84 -7.36
CA PRO A 99 -4.19 4.66 -8.27
C PRO A 99 -4.68 3.88 -9.49
N SER A 100 -3.88 2.94 -9.99
CA SER A 100 -4.25 2.07 -11.10
C SER A 100 -5.39 1.12 -10.70
N LEU A 101 -5.27 0.50 -9.53
CA LEU A 101 -6.27 -0.41 -8.99
C LEU A 101 -7.56 0.34 -8.59
N LEU A 102 -7.43 1.55 -8.06
CA LEU A 102 -8.56 2.41 -7.70
C LEU A 102 -9.31 2.87 -8.96
N LYS A 103 -8.60 3.30 -10.02
CA LYS A 103 -9.21 3.62 -11.32
C LYS A 103 -9.98 2.43 -11.86
N TRP A 104 -9.43 1.23 -11.81
CA TRP A 104 -10.12 0.02 -12.27
C TRP A 104 -11.36 -0.32 -11.45
N ALA A 105 -11.27 -0.22 -10.12
CA ALA A 105 -12.40 -0.46 -9.22
C ALA A 105 -13.53 0.57 -9.43
N LEU A 106 -13.19 1.84 -9.67
CA LEU A 106 -14.14 2.89 -10.04
C LEU A 106 -14.75 2.64 -11.43
N ARG A 107 -13.96 2.21 -12.42
CA ARG A 107 -14.44 1.91 -13.78
C ARG A 107 -15.43 0.74 -13.81
N ARG A 108 -15.19 -0.31 -13.02
CA ARG A 108 -16.13 -1.42 -12.85
C ARG A 108 -17.49 -0.95 -12.29
N ARG A 109 -17.50 0.05 -11.41
CA ARG A 109 -18.74 0.63 -10.87
C ARG A 109 -19.49 1.50 -11.87
N VAL A 110 -18.79 2.21 -12.76
CA VAL A 110 -19.45 2.93 -13.86
C VAL A 110 -20.18 1.96 -14.78
N SER A 111 -19.62 0.77 -15.03
CA SER A 111 -20.28 -0.28 -15.81
C SER A 111 -21.46 -0.94 -15.06
N ASP A 112 -21.35 -1.24 -13.76
CA ASP A 112 -22.47 -1.77 -12.94
C ASP A 112 -23.65 -0.79 -12.88
N ASN A 113 -23.38 0.50 -12.64
CA ASN A 113 -24.42 1.51 -12.45
C ASN A 113 -25.06 1.97 -13.77
N ALA A 114 -24.37 1.77 -14.91
CA ALA A 114 -24.94 2.00 -16.24
C ALA A 114 -25.88 0.87 -16.67
N SER A 115 -25.64 -0.37 -16.22
CA SER A 115 -26.54 -1.49 -16.49
C SER A 115 -27.88 -1.31 -15.78
N CYS A 116 -27.88 -0.88 -14.51
CA CYS A 116 -29.13 -0.61 -13.76
C CYS A 116 -29.93 0.60 -14.26
N ARG A 117 -29.40 1.44 -15.18
CA ARG A 117 -30.08 2.65 -15.67
C ARG A 117 -30.57 2.55 -17.11
N MET A 118 -30.46 1.38 -17.73
CA MET A 118 -31.10 1.05 -19.01
C MET A 118 -32.36 0.18 -18.85
N ASP A 119 -32.65 -0.25 -17.62
CA ASP A 119 -33.86 -1.02 -17.28
C ASP A 119 -35.04 -0.14 -16.82
N ASP A 120 -34.90 1.20 -16.86
CA ASP A 120 -35.94 2.21 -16.57
C ASP A 120 -36.43 2.92 -17.85
#